data_AF-A0A8S0Q9E9-F1
#
_entry.id   AF-A0A8S0Q9E9-F1
#
_cell.length_a   1.000
_cell.length_b   1.000
_cell.length_c   1.000
_cell.angle_alpha   90.00
_cell.angle_beta   90.00
_cell.angle_gamma   90.00
#
_symmetry.space_group_name_H-M   'P 1'
#
loop_
_entity.id
_entity.type
_entity.pdbx_description
1 polymer ?
#
loop_
_entity_poly.entity_id
_entity_poly.type
_entity_poly.pdbx_seq_one_letter_code
_entity_poly.pdbx_strand_id
1 'polypeptide(L)'
;MYQKYHCLSIVCGKNPTPSLPFGPHVRSLLCRGVALPTLFACSFKVLRVLDVYNFTSFIVIGIEQLVNVRYLVLSDTLPPLESFHRLEFLVVINSCGFEITDVLLNMMSLRHMRFDESARFSESICRRAIKEKSFQIKNNLQSISYLHVFDKADEKILGCSPNLRMLKCWVESSHGFSFDFLNQLEYLKLGSETVVSLPLNLKKLTLVGTHTSREQMEIIGKLKYLEVLKLCDVSFEGKQWDTMEGEFPELKFLKLSRVKLAEWNTSRDHFPRLQRLALESCVDLKMIPPSLGDIPTLQMIEVYDCGRAINKSAKKIQEEQEDMGNEDLKVIISRPYWENLSVSEPEEENEEESVRESEEETEH
;
A
#
# COMPACT_ATOMS: atom_id res chain seq x y z
N MET A 1 7.05 8.16 -11.07
CA MET A 1 6.90 9.64 -11.05
C MET A 1 8.24 10.40 -10.90
N TYR A 2 9.36 9.72 -10.60
CA TYR A 2 10.65 10.38 -10.30
C TYR A 2 11.49 10.77 -11.54
N GLN A 3 11.20 10.23 -12.73
CA GLN A 3 12.09 10.33 -13.90
C GLN A 3 11.98 11.64 -14.71
N LYS A 4 11.19 12.64 -14.30
CA LYS A 4 10.90 13.82 -15.16
C LYS A 4 11.70 15.09 -14.87
N TYR A 5 12.70 15.07 -13.97
CA TYR A 5 13.51 16.24 -13.65
C TYR A 5 14.99 15.99 -13.95
N HIS A 6 15.37 16.05 -15.22
CA HIS A 6 16.77 16.22 -15.62
C HIS A 6 17.29 17.56 -15.13
N CYS A 7 18.12 17.56 -14.09
CA CYS A 7 19.10 18.59 -13.71
C CYS A 7 20.01 18.00 -12.63
N LEU A 8 21.28 18.45 -12.58
CA LEU A 8 22.34 18.02 -11.63
C LEU A 8 21.76 17.49 -10.31
N SER A 9 21.81 16.17 -10.17
CA SER A 9 21.37 15.42 -8.99
C SER A 9 22.60 14.99 -8.25
N ILE A 10 22.69 15.38 -6.98
CA ILE A 10 23.72 14.89 -6.08
C ILE A 10 23.12 13.74 -5.29
N VAL A 11 23.80 12.60 -5.31
CA VAL A 11 23.50 11.46 -4.44
C VAL A 11 24.67 11.29 -3.46
N CYS A 12 24.47 11.67 -2.21
CA CYS A 12 25.45 11.35 -1.16
C CYS A 12 25.23 9.90 -0.72
N GLY A 13 26.13 9.00 -1.12
CA GLY A 13 26.14 7.57 -0.75
C GLY A 13 27.36 7.20 0.10
N LYS A 14 27.45 5.91 0.49
CA LYS A 14 28.29 5.32 1.57
C LYS A 14 29.80 5.64 1.62
N ASN A 15 30.39 6.33 0.65
CA ASN A 15 31.82 6.67 0.68
C ASN A 15 32.02 8.17 0.99
N PRO A 16 32.83 8.52 2.02
CA PRO A 16 33.06 9.91 2.40
C PRO A 16 33.98 10.57 1.37
N THR A 17 33.42 11.25 0.38
CA THR A 17 34.17 12.30 -0.33
C THR A 17 34.15 13.56 0.54
N PRO A 18 35.31 14.11 0.98
CA PRO A 18 35.38 15.21 1.93
C PRO A 18 34.90 16.56 1.38
N SER A 19 34.70 16.68 0.07
CA SER A 19 34.07 17.85 -0.54
C SER A 19 32.56 17.61 -0.64
N LEU A 20 31.79 18.32 0.18
CA LEU A 20 30.37 18.48 -0.10
C LEU A 20 30.21 19.02 -1.54
N PRO A 21 29.23 18.56 -2.30
CA PRO A 21 29.01 19.05 -3.64
C PRO A 21 28.36 20.45 -3.57
N PHE A 22 29.11 21.45 -4.04
CA PHE A 22 28.72 22.85 -4.07
C PHE A 22 28.32 23.25 -5.50
N GLY A 23 27.23 24.01 -5.66
CA GLY A 23 26.90 24.59 -6.96
C GLY A 23 25.61 25.42 -6.98
N PRO A 24 25.63 26.67 -7.49
CA PRO A 24 24.45 27.55 -7.54
C PRO A 24 23.36 27.05 -8.50
N HIS A 25 23.62 25.97 -9.25
CA HIS A 25 22.72 25.40 -10.25
C HIS A 25 22.11 24.05 -9.85
N VAL A 26 22.42 23.53 -8.65
CA VAL A 26 21.89 22.26 -8.16
C VAL A 26 20.37 22.38 -7.97
N ARG A 27 19.62 21.51 -8.63
CA ARG A 27 18.14 21.47 -8.53
C ARG A 27 17.62 20.30 -7.71
N SER A 28 18.43 19.26 -7.52
CA SER A 28 18.05 18.08 -6.76
C SER A 28 19.20 17.63 -5.85
N LEU A 29 18.89 17.44 -4.57
CA LEU A 29 19.83 16.98 -3.57
C LEU A 29 19.24 15.79 -2.83
N LEU A 30 19.87 14.62 -2.98
CA LEU A 30 19.44 13.36 -2.40
C LEU A 30 20.53 12.85 -1.45
N CYS A 31 20.24 12.90 -0.16
CA CYS A 31 21.15 12.48 0.88
C CYS A 31 20.68 11.13 1.43
N ARG A 32 21.43 10.05 1.18
CA ARG A 32 21.06 8.70 1.62
C ARG A 32 22.23 8.01 2.33
N GLY A 33 22.14 7.93 3.66
CA GLY A 33 22.98 7.03 4.46
C GLY A 33 24.41 7.49 4.76
N VAL A 34 24.65 8.80 4.94
CA VAL A 34 25.94 9.32 5.46
C VAL A 34 25.69 10.50 6.38
N ALA A 35 26.23 10.50 7.60
CA ALA A 35 26.30 11.70 8.43
C ALA A 35 27.06 12.79 7.67
N LEU A 36 26.33 13.66 6.98
CA LEU A 36 26.92 14.81 6.30
C LEU A 36 27.24 15.88 7.35
N PRO A 37 28.39 16.57 7.23
CA PRO A 37 28.58 17.83 7.91
C PRO A 37 27.43 18.77 7.53
N THR A 38 26.96 19.56 8.49
CA THR A 38 25.96 20.63 8.36
C THR A 38 25.84 21.20 6.94
N LEU A 39 24.66 21.08 6.32
CA LEU A 39 24.38 21.74 5.04
C LEU A 39 23.96 23.20 5.28
N PHE A 40 24.62 24.11 4.57
CA PHE A 40 24.19 25.50 4.49
C PHE A 40 23.26 25.69 3.28
N ALA A 41 21.97 25.91 3.56
CA ALA A 41 20.93 26.09 2.54
C ALA A 41 21.22 27.24 1.57
N CYS A 42 21.95 28.28 2.00
CA CYS A 42 22.31 29.44 1.19
C CYS A 42 23.10 29.09 -0.09
N SER A 43 23.71 27.89 -0.15
CA SER A 43 24.44 27.39 -1.31
C SER A 43 23.52 26.85 -2.42
N PHE A 44 22.24 26.63 -2.14
CA PHE A 44 21.31 25.89 -2.99
C PHE A 44 20.08 26.70 -3.40
N LYS A 45 20.28 27.93 -3.89
CA LYS A 45 19.19 28.89 -4.19
C LYS A 45 18.15 28.42 -5.22
N VAL A 46 18.50 27.50 -6.13
CA VAL A 46 17.60 26.98 -7.18
C VAL A 46 17.09 25.56 -6.90
N LEU A 47 17.31 25.05 -5.69
CA LEU A 47 16.91 23.70 -5.30
C LEU A 47 15.40 23.53 -5.41
N ARG A 48 14.99 22.42 -6.02
CA ARG A 48 13.58 22.03 -6.18
C ARG A 48 13.25 20.72 -5.47
N VAL A 49 14.23 19.83 -5.33
CA VAL A 49 14.08 18.52 -4.70
C VAL A 49 15.09 18.42 -3.56
N LEU A 50 14.60 18.21 -2.34
CA LEU A 50 15.41 17.93 -1.17
C LEU A 50 14.92 16.61 -0.56
N ASP A 51 15.77 15.59 -0.60
CA ASP A 51 15.52 14.28 0.02
C ASP A 51 16.58 14.04 1.10
N VAL A 52 16.19 14.19 2.37
CA VAL A 52 17.06 13.98 3.54
C VAL A 52 16.52 12.85 4.40
N TYR A 53 16.61 11.62 3.88
CA TYR A 53 16.18 10.41 4.58
C TYR A 53 17.25 9.90 5.57
N ASN A 54 16.80 9.51 6.77
CA ASN A 54 17.56 8.74 7.77
C ASN A 54 18.68 9.50 8.50
N PHE A 55 18.44 10.75 8.90
CA PHE A 55 19.36 11.49 9.75
C PHE A 55 18.69 11.96 11.04
N THR A 56 19.15 11.38 12.15
CA THR A 56 18.78 11.78 13.52
C THR A 56 19.60 12.97 14.04
N SER A 57 20.53 13.51 13.24
CA SER A 57 21.51 14.52 13.67
C SER A 57 21.70 15.67 12.66
N PHE A 58 20.82 15.79 11.66
CA PHE A 58 21.02 16.75 10.59
C PHE A 58 20.51 18.14 10.94
N ILE A 59 21.36 19.14 10.81
CA ILE A 59 20.97 20.56 10.84
C ILE A 59 21.17 21.08 9.42
N VAL A 60 20.09 21.26 8.66
CA VAL A 60 20.12 22.19 7.53
C VAL A 60 19.98 23.58 8.13
N ILE A 61 21.11 24.29 8.24
CA ILE A 61 21.06 25.68 8.69
C ILE A 61 20.50 26.51 7.53
N GLY A 62 19.44 27.26 7.81
CA GLY A 62 18.82 28.15 6.85
C GLY A 62 17.85 27.48 5.89
N ILE A 63 17.32 26.29 6.21
CA ILE A 63 16.43 25.53 5.32
C ILE A 63 15.21 26.33 4.84
N GLU A 64 14.75 27.29 5.64
CA GLU A 64 13.70 28.27 5.31
C GLU A 64 14.04 29.13 4.08
N GLN A 65 15.33 29.24 3.72
CA GLN A 65 15.80 29.97 2.55
C GLN A 65 15.59 29.20 1.24
N LEU A 66 15.26 27.90 1.30
CA LEU A 66 15.05 27.04 0.14
C LEU A 66 13.64 27.20 -0.46
N VAL A 67 13.26 28.45 -0.76
CA VAL A 67 11.91 28.85 -1.21
C VAL A 67 11.48 28.27 -2.56
N ASN A 68 12.41 27.67 -3.32
CA ASN A 68 12.15 27.04 -4.62
C ASN A 68 11.82 25.55 -4.55
N VAL A 69 11.90 24.96 -3.35
CA VAL A 69 11.63 23.54 -3.13
C VAL A 69 10.18 23.21 -3.45
N ARG A 70 10.00 22.14 -4.22
CA ARG A 70 8.71 21.57 -4.65
C ARG A 70 8.52 20.15 -4.12
N TYR A 71 9.60 19.43 -3.86
CA TYR A 71 9.58 18.09 -3.29
C TYR A 71 10.51 18.05 -2.08
N LEU A 72 9.95 17.71 -0.93
CA LEU A 72 10.65 17.71 0.34
C LEU A 72 10.42 16.39 1.06
N VAL A 73 11.51 15.69 1.39
CA VAL A 73 11.50 14.52 2.28
C VAL A 73 12.19 14.92 3.57
N LEU A 74 11.54 14.71 4.71
CA LEU A 74 12.06 15.05 6.04
C LEU A 74 11.95 13.86 6.98
N SER A 75 12.88 13.79 7.95
CA SER A 75 12.77 12.98 9.17
C SER A 75 12.14 13.79 10.32
N ASP A 76 12.02 13.18 11.50
CA ASP A 76 11.35 13.63 12.74
C ASP A 76 11.42 15.14 13.09
N THR A 77 12.43 15.89 12.64
CA THR A 77 12.55 17.34 12.86
C THR A 77 12.02 18.16 11.68
N LEU A 78 10.86 18.80 11.87
CA LEU A 78 10.31 19.72 10.88
C LEU A 78 10.97 21.10 10.95
N PRO A 79 11.34 21.68 9.79
CA PRO A 79 11.64 23.10 9.71
C PRO A 79 10.36 23.95 9.77
N PRO A 80 10.48 25.29 9.86
CA PRO A 80 9.36 26.20 9.65
C PRO A 80 8.78 26.06 8.23
N LEU A 81 7.81 25.14 8.08
CA LEU A 81 7.25 24.75 6.78
C LEU A 81 6.56 25.91 6.04
N GLU A 82 6.20 26.96 6.78
CA GLU A 82 5.66 28.23 6.31
C GLU A 82 6.45 28.85 5.17
N SER A 83 7.76 28.62 5.14
CA SER A 83 8.68 29.25 4.18
C SER A 83 8.66 28.60 2.79
N PHE A 84 8.13 27.38 2.67
CA PHE A 84 8.13 26.62 1.40
C PHE A 84 6.88 26.88 0.57
N HIS A 85 6.65 28.13 0.15
CA HIS A 85 5.44 28.52 -0.59
C HIS A 85 5.24 27.80 -1.95
N ARG A 86 6.27 27.14 -2.49
CA ARG A 86 6.23 26.39 -3.76
C ARG A 86 6.18 24.87 -3.56
N LEU A 87 6.06 24.39 -2.32
CA LEU A 87 6.06 22.97 -2.02
C LEU A 87 4.84 22.28 -2.62
N GLU A 88 5.07 21.26 -3.46
CA GLU A 88 4.01 20.47 -4.11
C GLU A 88 3.87 19.08 -3.47
N PHE A 89 4.99 18.51 -3.00
CA PHE A 89 5.07 17.17 -2.43
C PHE A 89 5.84 17.21 -1.11
N LEU A 90 5.18 16.76 -0.04
CA LEU A 90 5.79 16.55 1.27
C LEU A 90 5.79 15.05 1.59
N VAL A 91 6.96 14.53 1.93
CA VAL A 91 7.12 13.18 2.48
C VAL A 91 7.74 13.34 3.87
N VAL A 92 7.06 12.83 4.89
CA VAL A 92 7.59 12.82 6.25
C VAL A 92 7.76 11.39 6.70
N ILE A 93 8.98 11.09 7.09
CA ILE A 93 9.41 9.78 7.52
C ILE A 93 9.63 9.92 9.01
N ASN A 94 8.58 9.65 9.77
CA ASN A 94 8.58 9.86 11.20
C ASN A 94 8.41 8.52 11.93
N SER A 95 9.17 8.36 13.01
CA SER A 95 9.05 7.23 13.93
C SER A 95 7.92 7.40 14.94
N CYS A 96 7.41 8.63 15.15
CA CYS A 96 6.29 8.94 16.05
C CYS A 96 5.26 9.82 15.34
N GLY A 97 3.95 9.61 15.56
CA GLY A 97 2.89 10.20 14.72
C GLY A 97 3.04 11.71 14.41
N PHE A 98 2.83 12.09 13.15
CA PHE A 98 3.01 13.47 12.66
C PHE A 98 1.76 14.34 12.84
N GLU A 99 1.90 15.58 13.30
CA GLU A 99 0.77 16.51 13.41
C GLU A 99 0.65 17.44 12.19
N ILE A 100 -0.47 17.33 11.48
CA ILE A 100 -0.84 18.18 10.37
C ILE A 100 -1.45 19.47 10.93
N THR A 101 -0.76 20.59 10.72
CA THR A 101 -1.16 21.92 11.18
C THR A 101 -2.05 22.64 10.15
N ASP A 102 -2.73 23.69 10.60
CA ASP A 102 -3.53 24.56 9.73
C ASP A 102 -2.69 25.29 8.67
N VAL A 103 -1.47 25.69 9.04
CA VAL A 103 -0.50 26.27 8.10
C VAL A 103 -0.29 25.32 6.92
N LEU A 104 0.03 24.06 7.22
CA LEU A 104 0.34 23.05 6.20
C LEU A 104 -0.86 22.79 5.29
N LEU A 105 -2.05 22.73 5.88
CA LEU A 105 -3.28 22.50 5.14
C LEU A 105 -3.66 23.67 4.23
N ASN A 106 -3.37 24.93 4.60
CA ASN A 106 -3.65 26.10 3.75
C ASN A 106 -2.58 26.38 2.69
N MET A 107 -1.56 25.52 2.55
CA MET A 107 -0.53 25.68 1.51
C MET A 107 -1.12 25.42 0.12
N MET A 108 -1.44 26.48 -0.61
CA MET A 108 -2.08 26.41 -1.93
C MET A 108 -1.27 25.75 -3.03
N SER A 109 0.05 25.59 -2.86
CA SER A 109 0.95 24.86 -3.75
C SER A 109 1.03 23.36 -3.42
N LEU A 110 0.70 22.97 -2.19
CA LEU A 110 0.80 21.58 -1.75
C LEU A 110 -0.28 20.74 -2.43
N ARG A 111 0.12 19.59 -2.94
CA ARG A 111 -0.73 18.63 -3.65
C ARG A 111 -0.71 17.26 -2.99
N HIS A 112 0.45 16.85 -2.47
CA HIS A 112 0.64 15.50 -1.98
C HIS A 112 1.35 15.49 -0.63
N MET A 113 0.75 14.78 0.33
CA MET A 113 1.36 14.47 1.61
C MET A 113 1.47 12.95 1.77
N ARG A 114 2.66 12.47 2.14
CA ARG A 114 2.91 11.07 2.45
C ARG A 114 3.61 10.96 3.80
N PHE A 115 3.04 10.17 4.68
CA PHE A 115 3.61 9.80 5.97
C PHE A 115 4.04 8.33 5.91
N ASP A 116 4.99 7.91 6.75
CA ASP A 116 5.49 6.52 6.76
C ASP A 116 4.68 5.64 7.73
N GLU A 117 4.51 6.10 8.97
CA GLU A 117 3.73 5.41 10.01
C GLU A 117 2.31 5.97 10.11
N SER A 118 2.17 7.13 10.75
CA SER A 118 0.88 7.79 10.92
C SER A 118 1.01 9.31 10.99
N ALA A 119 -0.01 10.01 10.52
CA ALA A 119 -0.23 11.43 10.76
C ALA A 119 -1.62 11.65 11.31
N ARG A 120 -1.80 12.70 12.12
CA ARG A 120 -3.08 13.14 12.66
C ARG A 120 -3.23 14.63 12.46
N PHE A 121 -4.46 15.13 12.46
CA PHE A 121 -4.66 16.57 12.51
C PHE A 121 -4.26 17.10 13.89
N SER A 122 -3.62 18.27 13.93
CA SER A 122 -3.21 18.89 15.20
C SER A 122 -4.43 19.24 16.06
N GLU A 123 -4.28 19.19 17.38
CA GLU A 123 -5.39 19.53 18.29
C GLU A 123 -5.96 20.93 18.03
N SER A 124 -5.09 21.86 17.63
CA SER A 124 -5.45 23.24 17.31
C SER A 124 -6.48 23.34 16.17
N ILE A 125 -6.30 22.55 15.10
CA ILE A 125 -7.21 22.59 13.95
C ILE A 125 -8.49 21.83 14.24
N CYS A 126 -8.42 20.70 14.95
CA CYS A 126 -9.61 19.96 15.38
C CYS A 126 -10.51 20.84 16.27
N ARG A 127 -9.92 21.60 17.21
CA ARG A 127 -10.66 22.55 18.06
C ARG A 127 -11.37 23.64 17.25
N ARG A 128 -10.72 24.15 16.20
CA ARG A 128 -11.33 25.13 15.28
C ARG A 128 -12.44 24.51 14.46
N ALA A 129 -12.24 23.31 13.92
CA ALA A 129 -13.25 22.57 13.18
C ALA A 129 -14.52 22.36 14.04
N ILE A 130 -14.38 22.10 15.34
CA ILE A 130 -15.52 21.94 16.25
C ILE A 130 -16.20 23.27 16.58
N LYS A 131 -15.44 24.33 16.90
CA LYS A 131 -15.99 25.58 17.44
C LYS A 131 -16.46 26.57 16.37
N GLU A 132 -15.79 26.61 15.22
CA GLU A 132 -16.05 27.61 14.19
C GLU A 132 -17.23 27.19 13.30
N LYS A 133 -18.28 28.02 13.29
CA LYS A 133 -19.44 27.84 12.41
C LYS A 133 -19.06 27.90 10.93
N SER A 134 -18.12 28.78 10.56
CA SER A 134 -17.64 28.99 9.20
C SER A 134 -16.22 28.42 8.98
N PHE A 135 -15.92 27.27 9.58
CA PHE A 135 -14.63 26.61 9.41
C PHE A 135 -14.38 26.30 7.92
N GLN A 136 -13.27 26.80 7.38
CA GLN A 136 -12.85 26.55 6.02
C GLN A 136 -11.33 26.45 5.98
N ILE A 137 -10.86 25.50 5.19
CA ILE A 137 -9.46 25.40 4.77
C ILE A 137 -9.45 25.58 3.26
N LYS A 138 -8.56 26.44 2.76
CA LYS A 138 -8.36 26.59 1.33
C LYS A 138 -7.14 25.79 0.93
N ASN A 139 -7.37 24.63 0.31
CA ASN A 139 -6.30 23.76 -0.13
C ASN A 139 -6.56 23.20 -1.52
N ASN A 140 -5.50 22.67 -2.12
CA ASN A 140 -5.53 22.00 -3.42
C ASN A 140 -4.99 20.57 -3.30
N LEU A 141 -5.17 19.95 -2.14
CA LEU A 141 -4.65 18.62 -1.87
C LEU A 141 -5.30 17.59 -2.79
N GLN A 142 -4.46 16.76 -3.40
CA GLN A 142 -4.83 15.69 -4.30
C GLN A 142 -4.56 14.32 -3.68
N SER A 143 -3.59 14.21 -2.77
CA SER A 143 -3.41 12.98 -2.02
C SER A 143 -2.87 13.13 -0.61
N ILE A 144 -3.38 12.29 0.28
CA ILE A 144 -2.89 12.10 1.64
C ILE A 144 -2.69 10.60 1.86
N SER A 145 -1.58 10.19 2.48
CA SER A 145 -1.32 8.78 2.77
C SER A 145 -0.86 8.58 4.21
N TYR A 146 -1.43 7.58 4.87
CA TYR A 146 -1.16 7.19 6.26
C TYR A 146 -1.69 8.21 7.28
N LEU A 147 -2.93 8.65 7.09
CA LEU A 147 -3.65 9.52 8.03
C LEU A 147 -4.42 8.68 9.06
N HIS A 148 -4.35 9.03 10.34
CA HIS A 148 -5.21 8.50 11.39
C HIS A 148 -6.38 9.46 11.61
N VAL A 149 -7.58 8.90 11.63
CA VAL A 149 -8.85 9.62 11.71
C VAL A 149 -9.60 9.09 12.93
N PHE A 150 -9.91 9.99 13.85
CA PHE A 150 -10.46 9.65 15.16
C PHE A 150 -11.94 9.99 15.27
N ASP A 151 -12.34 11.16 14.78
CA ASP A 151 -13.65 11.75 15.07
C ASP A 151 -14.24 12.60 13.92
N LYS A 152 -15.40 13.24 14.19
CA LYS A 152 -16.08 14.12 13.23
C LYS A 152 -15.36 15.44 12.95
N ALA A 153 -14.42 15.87 13.79
CA ALA A 153 -13.59 17.03 13.48
C ALA A 153 -12.67 16.70 12.31
N ASP A 154 -12.08 15.50 12.30
CA ASP A 154 -11.25 15.02 11.20
C ASP A 154 -12.06 14.85 9.91
N GLU A 155 -13.30 14.36 10.01
CA GLU A 155 -14.26 14.31 8.90
C GLU A 155 -14.46 15.70 8.28
N LYS A 156 -14.73 16.70 9.12
CA LYS A 156 -14.95 18.09 8.69
C LYS A 156 -13.69 18.71 8.06
N ILE A 157 -12.51 18.38 8.57
CA ILE A 157 -11.22 18.82 8.01
C ILE A 157 -11.00 18.19 6.63
N LEU A 158 -11.20 16.88 6.48
CA LEU A 158 -11.12 16.19 5.20
C LEU A 158 -12.11 16.75 4.19
N GLY A 159 -13.31 17.11 4.63
CA GLY A 159 -14.35 17.75 3.81
C GLY A 159 -13.92 19.09 3.19
N CYS A 160 -12.89 19.74 3.73
CA CYS A 160 -12.31 20.95 3.14
C CYS A 160 -11.34 20.69 1.98
N SER A 161 -11.15 19.42 1.58
CA SER A 161 -10.21 19.01 0.52
C SER A 161 -10.96 18.41 -0.69
N PRO A 162 -11.71 19.21 -1.46
CA PRO A 162 -12.62 18.69 -2.50
C PRO A 162 -11.91 18.05 -3.70
N ASN A 163 -10.63 18.38 -3.92
CA ASN A 163 -9.82 17.87 -5.03
C ASN A 163 -9.06 16.57 -4.68
N LEU A 164 -9.34 15.97 -3.52
CA LEU A 164 -8.64 14.80 -3.03
C LEU A 164 -9.01 13.56 -3.87
N ARG A 165 -8.00 12.97 -4.52
CA ARG A 165 -8.16 11.79 -5.40
C ARG A 165 -7.63 10.50 -4.80
N MET A 166 -6.71 10.61 -3.83
CA MET A 166 -6.15 9.46 -3.14
C MET A 166 -6.09 9.71 -1.64
N LEU A 167 -6.66 8.79 -0.87
CA LEU A 167 -6.60 8.78 0.58
C LEU A 167 -6.14 7.40 1.06
N LYS A 168 -5.16 7.37 1.95
CA LYS A 168 -4.86 6.19 2.75
C LYS A 168 -4.98 6.56 4.21
N CYS A 169 -5.88 5.91 4.93
CA CYS A 169 -6.14 6.23 6.31
C CYS A 169 -6.48 5.00 7.17
N TRP A 170 -6.35 5.19 8.48
CA TRP A 170 -6.90 4.32 9.50
C TRP A 170 -7.97 5.09 10.27
N VAL A 171 -9.08 4.43 10.59
CA VAL A 171 -10.21 4.98 11.34
C VAL A 171 -10.36 4.20 12.63
N GLU A 172 -10.25 4.87 13.78
CA GLU A 172 -10.28 4.23 15.10
C GLU A 172 -11.73 4.04 15.61
N SER A 173 -12.63 5.00 15.34
CA SER A 173 -14.05 4.88 15.66
C SER A 173 -14.90 5.05 14.41
N SER A 174 -15.48 3.95 13.93
CA SER A 174 -16.23 3.90 12.66
C SER A 174 -17.70 4.29 12.80
N HIS A 175 -18.20 4.55 14.01
CA HIS A 175 -19.60 4.85 14.25
C HIS A 175 -20.01 6.20 13.64
N GLY A 176 -20.65 6.14 12.48
CA GLY A 176 -21.22 7.31 11.80
C GLY A 176 -20.20 8.13 11.02
N PHE A 177 -19.03 7.59 10.71
CA PHE A 177 -18.07 8.19 9.79
C PHE A 177 -18.45 7.85 8.34
N SER A 178 -18.30 8.81 7.44
CA SER A 178 -18.60 8.65 6.00
C SER A 178 -17.47 9.22 5.16
N PHE A 179 -17.24 8.65 3.97
CA PHE A 179 -16.37 9.26 2.96
C PHE A 179 -17.14 9.81 1.75
N ASP A 180 -18.47 9.86 1.81
CA ASP A 180 -19.33 10.25 0.68
C ASP A 180 -19.11 11.70 0.24
N PHE A 181 -18.60 12.55 1.14
CA PHE A 181 -18.26 13.94 0.80
C PHE A 181 -17.04 14.05 -0.14
N LEU A 182 -16.22 12.99 -0.28
CA LEU A 182 -15.05 12.96 -1.16
C LEU A 182 -15.41 12.50 -2.58
N ASN A 183 -16.20 13.30 -3.28
CA ASN A 183 -16.76 12.95 -4.59
C ASN A 183 -15.72 12.69 -5.71
N GLN A 184 -14.51 13.23 -5.59
CA GLN A 184 -13.43 13.04 -6.57
C GLN A 184 -12.45 11.92 -6.18
N LEU A 185 -12.73 11.17 -5.11
CA LEU A 185 -11.81 10.15 -4.62
C LEU A 185 -11.79 8.94 -5.56
N GLU A 186 -10.63 8.70 -6.17
CA GLU A 186 -10.42 7.59 -7.11
C GLU A 186 -9.73 6.39 -6.42
N TYR A 187 -8.96 6.63 -5.35
CA TYR A 187 -8.27 5.60 -4.59
C TYR A 187 -8.42 5.78 -3.08
N LEU A 188 -8.98 4.77 -2.42
CA LEU A 188 -9.04 4.66 -0.97
C LEU A 188 -8.30 3.40 -0.48
N LYS A 189 -7.37 3.58 0.47
CA LYS A 189 -6.90 2.49 1.35
C LYS A 189 -7.41 2.80 2.75
N LEU A 190 -8.26 1.94 3.29
CA LEU A 190 -8.91 2.12 4.57
C LEU A 190 -8.52 0.98 5.51
N GLY A 191 -7.95 1.33 6.67
CA GLY A 191 -7.90 0.45 7.83
C GLY A 191 -9.01 0.81 8.80
N SER A 192 -9.88 -0.11 9.14
CA SER A 192 -11.00 0.12 10.06
C SER A 192 -11.56 -1.23 10.50
N GLU A 193 -12.02 -1.33 11.75
CA GLU A 193 -12.65 -2.56 12.25
C GLU A 193 -13.95 -2.88 11.50
N THR A 194 -14.69 -1.86 11.06
CA THR A 194 -15.92 -2.02 10.27
C THR A 194 -15.89 -1.18 8.99
N VAL A 195 -16.65 -1.59 7.98
CA VAL A 195 -16.78 -0.82 6.74
C VAL A 195 -17.64 0.42 7.00
N VAL A 196 -17.09 1.58 6.67
CA VAL A 196 -17.79 2.88 6.64
C VAL A 196 -18.37 3.13 5.25
N SER A 197 -19.22 4.15 5.09
CA SER A 197 -19.74 4.50 3.76
C SER A 197 -18.62 4.94 2.81
N LEU A 198 -18.63 4.39 1.60
CA LEU A 198 -17.60 4.52 0.59
C LEU A 198 -18.06 5.43 -0.55
N PRO A 199 -17.18 6.31 -1.08
CA PRO A 199 -17.52 7.17 -2.20
C PRO A 199 -17.74 6.34 -3.48
N LEU A 200 -18.68 6.78 -4.30
CA LEU A 200 -19.15 6.02 -5.46
C LEU A 200 -18.17 6.01 -6.66
N ASN A 201 -17.25 6.97 -6.73
CA ASN A 201 -16.33 7.15 -7.86
C ASN A 201 -14.99 6.42 -7.71
N LEU A 202 -14.91 5.46 -6.78
CA LEU A 202 -13.68 4.70 -6.53
C LEU A 202 -13.31 3.81 -7.72
N LYS A 203 -12.05 3.94 -8.14
CA LYS A 203 -11.39 3.02 -9.07
C LYS A 203 -10.54 1.99 -8.36
N LYS A 204 -10.05 2.32 -7.16
CA LYS A 204 -9.19 1.45 -6.36
C LYS A 204 -9.65 1.48 -4.91
N LEU A 205 -9.88 0.30 -4.35
CA LEU A 205 -10.19 0.12 -2.95
C LEU A 205 -9.22 -0.89 -2.33
N THR A 206 -8.72 -0.56 -1.15
CA THR A 206 -7.98 -1.50 -0.31
C THR A 206 -8.55 -1.44 1.09
N LEU A 207 -9.09 -2.54 1.59
CA LEU A 207 -9.53 -2.68 2.98
C LEU A 207 -8.47 -3.44 3.78
N VAL A 208 -8.21 -3.00 5.00
CA VAL A 208 -7.19 -3.57 5.89
C VAL A 208 -7.78 -3.79 7.27
N GLY A 209 -7.69 -5.01 7.80
CA GLY A 209 -8.06 -5.29 9.20
C GLY A 209 -9.55 -5.09 9.49
N THR A 210 -10.42 -5.40 8.53
CA THR A 210 -11.86 -5.10 8.60
C THR A 210 -12.70 -6.36 8.76
N HIS A 211 -13.73 -6.30 9.62
CA HIS A 211 -14.81 -7.28 9.64
C HIS A 211 -15.90 -6.85 8.67
N THR A 212 -16.22 -7.72 7.70
CA THR A 212 -17.16 -7.40 6.63
C THR A 212 -18.37 -8.34 6.63
N SER A 213 -19.58 -7.76 6.60
CA SER A 213 -20.84 -8.48 6.41
C SER A 213 -21.15 -8.70 4.93
N ARG A 214 -22.14 -9.55 4.63
CA ARG A 214 -22.64 -9.74 3.26
C ARG A 214 -23.09 -8.42 2.64
N GLU A 215 -23.93 -7.66 3.33
CA GLU A 215 -24.48 -6.38 2.87
C GLU A 215 -23.39 -5.37 2.48
N GLN A 216 -22.29 -5.35 3.24
CA GLN A 216 -21.15 -4.48 2.95
C GLN A 216 -20.43 -4.89 1.67
N MET A 217 -20.25 -6.20 1.44
CA MET A 217 -19.67 -6.68 0.18
C MET A 217 -20.57 -6.39 -1.02
N GLU A 218 -21.90 -6.45 -0.86
CA GLU A 218 -22.84 -6.08 -1.92
C GLU A 218 -22.73 -4.59 -2.29
N ILE A 219 -22.53 -3.71 -1.30
CA ILE A 219 -22.28 -2.28 -1.53
C ILE A 219 -21.00 -2.08 -2.34
N ILE A 220 -19.91 -2.76 -1.94
CA ILE A 220 -18.63 -2.70 -2.65
C ILE A 220 -18.77 -3.27 -4.07
N GLY A 221 -19.50 -4.38 -4.23
CA GLY A 221 -19.80 -5.02 -5.51
C GLY A 221 -20.52 -4.10 -6.49
N LYS A 222 -21.36 -3.19 -5.99
CA LYS A 222 -22.11 -2.23 -6.82
C LYS A 222 -21.30 -1.00 -7.25
N LEU A 223 -20.03 -0.87 -6.84
CA LEU A 223 -19.16 0.23 -7.27
C LEU A 223 -18.81 0.13 -8.75
N LYS A 224 -19.46 0.97 -9.57
CA LYS A 224 -19.44 0.89 -11.03
C LYS A 224 -18.09 1.09 -11.68
N TYR A 225 -17.17 1.82 -11.03
CA TYR A 225 -15.87 2.17 -11.59
C TYR A 225 -14.71 1.41 -10.94
N LEU A 226 -15.00 0.48 -10.02
CA LEU A 226 -13.98 -0.19 -9.24
C LEU A 226 -13.18 -1.19 -10.10
N GLU A 227 -11.95 -0.83 -10.41
CA GLU A 227 -11.03 -1.64 -11.23
C GLU A 227 -10.10 -2.51 -10.37
N VAL A 228 -9.81 -2.08 -9.14
CA VAL A 228 -8.89 -2.77 -8.22
C VAL A 228 -9.52 -2.89 -6.84
N LEU A 229 -9.66 -4.13 -6.38
CA LEU A 229 -10.05 -4.45 -5.01
C LEU A 229 -8.96 -5.26 -4.34
N LYS A 230 -8.56 -4.81 -3.14
CA LYS A 230 -7.62 -5.54 -2.28
C LYS A 230 -8.23 -5.69 -0.89
N LEU A 231 -8.34 -6.92 -0.43
CA LEU A 231 -8.80 -7.25 0.91
C LEU A 231 -7.61 -7.85 1.66
N CYS A 232 -7.11 -7.12 2.65
CA CYS A 232 -5.95 -7.52 3.46
C CYS A 232 -6.39 -7.69 4.92
N ASP A 233 -6.13 -8.84 5.54
CA ASP A 233 -6.48 -9.08 6.95
C ASP A 233 -8.00 -8.89 7.20
N VAL A 234 -8.83 -9.19 6.21
CA VAL A 234 -10.30 -9.02 6.28
C VAL A 234 -10.94 -10.32 6.76
N SER A 235 -11.92 -10.22 7.65
CA SER A 235 -12.75 -11.35 8.08
C SER A 235 -14.17 -11.24 7.54
N PHE A 236 -14.66 -12.33 6.95
CA PHE A 236 -16.02 -12.41 6.42
C PHE A 236 -16.96 -12.99 7.46
N GLU A 237 -18.14 -12.39 7.61
CA GLU A 237 -19.22 -12.96 8.39
C GLU A 237 -19.57 -14.36 7.86
N GLY A 238 -19.74 -15.33 8.78
CA GLY A 238 -19.96 -16.73 8.41
C GLY A 238 -18.78 -17.41 7.70
N LYS A 239 -17.63 -16.73 7.52
CA LYS A 239 -16.48 -17.18 6.71
C LYS A 239 -16.87 -17.52 5.26
N GLN A 240 -17.91 -16.86 4.76
CA GLN A 240 -18.43 -17.08 3.42
C GLN A 240 -18.49 -15.77 2.65
N TRP A 241 -18.19 -15.84 1.36
CA TRP A 241 -18.38 -14.74 0.44
C TRP A 241 -19.19 -15.22 -0.76
N ASP A 242 -20.45 -14.81 -0.78
CA ASP A 242 -21.34 -14.98 -1.92
C ASP A 242 -21.33 -13.71 -2.76
N THR A 243 -21.06 -13.87 -4.04
CA THR A 243 -21.17 -12.79 -5.03
C THR A 243 -22.43 -12.99 -5.84
N MET A 244 -22.99 -11.91 -6.36
CA MET A 244 -24.25 -11.92 -7.12
C MET A 244 -24.10 -11.32 -8.50
N GLU A 245 -25.06 -11.63 -9.37
CA GLU A 245 -25.14 -11.06 -10.71
C GLU A 245 -25.17 -9.53 -10.66
N GLY A 246 -24.37 -8.90 -11.52
CA GLY A 246 -24.26 -7.44 -11.62
C GLY A 246 -23.27 -6.80 -10.63
N GLU A 247 -22.62 -7.58 -9.77
CA GLU A 247 -21.51 -7.10 -8.94
C GLU A 247 -20.20 -7.01 -9.75
N PHE A 248 -19.28 -6.17 -9.26
CA PHE A 248 -17.92 -5.98 -9.76
C PHE A 248 -17.79 -5.83 -11.30
N PRO A 249 -18.59 -4.97 -11.96
CA PRO A 249 -18.68 -4.93 -13.42
C PRO A 249 -17.39 -4.51 -14.13
N GLU A 250 -16.55 -3.70 -13.47
CA GLU A 250 -15.29 -3.16 -14.02
C GLU A 250 -14.03 -3.72 -13.35
N LEU A 251 -14.18 -4.71 -12.47
CA LEU A 251 -13.06 -5.20 -11.65
C LEU A 251 -12.06 -5.97 -12.51
N LYS A 252 -10.83 -5.48 -12.57
CA LYS A 252 -9.71 -6.08 -13.32
C LYS A 252 -8.74 -6.81 -12.41
N PHE A 253 -8.57 -6.35 -11.18
CA PHE A 253 -7.65 -6.95 -10.22
C PHE A 253 -8.31 -7.17 -8.86
N LEU A 254 -8.36 -8.44 -8.45
CA LEU A 254 -8.76 -8.84 -7.11
C LEU A 254 -7.56 -9.43 -6.35
N LYS A 255 -7.28 -8.88 -5.17
CA LYS A 255 -6.31 -9.45 -4.23
C LYS A 255 -6.97 -9.82 -2.91
N LEU A 256 -6.80 -11.06 -2.47
CA LEU A 256 -7.10 -11.53 -1.12
C LEU A 256 -5.79 -11.85 -0.42
N SER A 257 -5.56 -11.22 0.73
CA SER A 257 -4.34 -11.40 1.52
C SER A 257 -4.70 -11.64 2.97
N ARG A 258 -4.33 -12.79 3.55
CA ARG A 258 -4.62 -13.15 4.95
C ARG A 258 -6.10 -12.98 5.32
N VAL A 259 -7.01 -13.31 4.41
CA VAL A 259 -8.45 -13.20 4.67
C VAL A 259 -8.95 -14.41 5.47
N LYS A 260 -9.87 -14.18 6.42
CA LYS A 260 -10.59 -15.26 7.13
C LYS A 260 -11.85 -15.61 6.32
N LEU A 261 -11.64 -16.38 5.26
CA LEU A 261 -12.65 -16.81 4.29
C LEU A 261 -12.48 -18.30 4.01
N ALA A 262 -13.52 -19.10 4.24
CA ALA A 262 -13.51 -20.54 4.01
C ALA A 262 -14.19 -20.92 2.70
N GLU A 263 -15.33 -20.29 2.39
CA GLU A 263 -16.15 -20.58 1.22
C GLU A 263 -16.33 -19.32 0.38
N TRP A 264 -15.99 -19.41 -0.89
CA TRP A 264 -16.20 -18.35 -1.87
C TRP A 264 -17.11 -18.90 -2.96
N ASN A 265 -18.32 -18.35 -3.06
CA ASN A 265 -19.29 -18.77 -4.06
C ASN A 265 -19.47 -17.65 -5.09
N THR A 266 -19.10 -17.94 -6.33
CA THR A 266 -19.17 -16.99 -7.45
C THR A 266 -19.47 -17.68 -8.76
N SER A 267 -20.01 -16.91 -9.70
CA SER A 267 -20.09 -17.26 -11.12
C SER A 267 -19.06 -16.43 -11.91
N ARG A 268 -18.79 -16.84 -13.15
CA ARG A 268 -18.02 -16.06 -14.13
C ARG A 268 -18.64 -14.67 -14.37
N ASP A 269 -19.97 -14.58 -14.33
CA ASP A 269 -20.71 -13.37 -14.68
C ASP A 269 -20.64 -12.29 -13.60
N HIS A 270 -20.18 -12.64 -12.39
CA HIS A 270 -20.01 -11.71 -11.28
C HIS A 270 -18.68 -10.93 -11.37
N PHE A 271 -17.78 -11.33 -12.29
CA PHE A 271 -16.47 -10.70 -12.48
C PHE A 271 -16.11 -10.61 -13.97
N PRO A 272 -16.95 -9.99 -14.81
CA PRO A 272 -16.88 -10.13 -16.27
C PRO A 272 -15.61 -9.53 -16.91
N ARG A 273 -14.84 -8.73 -16.17
CA ARG A 273 -13.62 -8.05 -16.64
C ARG A 273 -12.37 -8.42 -15.85
N LEU A 274 -12.44 -9.45 -15.00
CA LEU A 274 -11.31 -9.83 -14.15
C LEU A 274 -10.15 -10.31 -15.00
N GLN A 275 -8.97 -9.74 -14.76
CA GLN A 275 -7.73 -10.05 -15.48
C GLN A 275 -6.72 -10.75 -14.58
N ARG A 276 -6.72 -10.40 -13.28
CA ARG A 276 -5.76 -10.91 -12.32
C ARG A 276 -6.44 -11.25 -10.99
N LEU A 277 -6.19 -12.46 -10.52
CA LEU A 277 -6.49 -12.90 -9.17
C LEU A 277 -5.19 -13.12 -8.41
N ALA A 278 -5.04 -12.52 -7.23
CA ALA A 278 -3.92 -12.78 -6.33
C ALA A 278 -4.42 -13.25 -4.97
N LEU A 279 -3.95 -14.42 -4.54
CA LEU A 279 -4.22 -15.02 -3.24
C LEU A 279 -2.90 -15.09 -2.47
N GLU A 280 -2.85 -14.47 -1.29
CA GLU A 280 -1.66 -14.42 -0.45
C GLU A 280 -2.02 -14.88 0.97
N SER A 281 -1.37 -15.93 1.48
CA SER A 281 -1.57 -16.42 2.85
C SER A 281 -3.05 -16.67 3.21
N CYS A 282 -3.84 -17.14 2.25
CA CYS A 282 -5.26 -17.46 2.40
C CYS A 282 -5.41 -18.92 2.84
N VAL A 283 -5.08 -19.20 4.10
CA VAL A 283 -4.96 -20.57 4.64
C VAL A 283 -6.30 -21.27 4.88
N ASP A 284 -7.36 -20.52 5.14
CA ASP A 284 -8.69 -21.05 5.46
C ASP A 284 -9.53 -21.39 4.21
N LEU A 285 -9.18 -20.82 3.05
CA LEU A 285 -9.98 -20.93 1.83
C LEU A 285 -9.88 -22.35 1.28
N LYS A 286 -11.05 -22.99 1.07
CA LYS A 286 -11.11 -24.40 0.64
C LYS A 286 -10.70 -24.61 -0.81
N MET A 287 -11.11 -23.71 -1.71
CA MET A 287 -10.80 -23.79 -3.14
C MET A 287 -10.97 -22.44 -3.82
N ILE A 288 -10.38 -22.31 -5.01
CA ILE A 288 -10.70 -21.23 -5.94
C ILE A 288 -11.97 -21.68 -6.69
N PRO A 289 -13.01 -20.83 -6.80
CA PRO A 289 -14.22 -21.21 -7.53
C PRO A 289 -13.87 -21.55 -9.00
N PRO A 290 -14.24 -22.74 -9.52
CA PRO A 290 -13.86 -23.16 -10.87
C PRO A 290 -14.39 -22.22 -11.96
N SER A 291 -15.57 -21.62 -11.72
CA SER A 291 -16.20 -20.62 -12.58
C SER A 291 -15.34 -19.38 -12.85
N LEU A 292 -14.34 -19.09 -12.01
CA LEU A 292 -13.37 -18.02 -12.32
C LEU A 292 -12.46 -18.37 -13.49
N GLY A 293 -12.17 -19.67 -13.70
CA GLY A 293 -11.45 -20.15 -14.88
C GLY A 293 -12.18 -19.83 -16.18
N ASP A 294 -13.51 -19.84 -16.16
CA ASP A 294 -14.35 -19.58 -17.33
C ASP A 294 -14.43 -18.09 -17.72
N ILE A 295 -13.75 -17.19 -16.99
CA ILE A 295 -13.73 -15.76 -17.28
C ILE A 295 -12.78 -15.51 -18.45
N PRO A 296 -13.26 -15.05 -19.62
CA PRO A 296 -12.43 -14.95 -20.83
C PRO A 296 -11.30 -13.92 -20.72
N THR A 297 -11.44 -12.93 -19.83
CA THR A 297 -10.44 -11.89 -19.63
C THR A 297 -9.36 -12.28 -18.62
N LEU A 298 -9.49 -13.42 -17.93
CA LEU A 298 -8.57 -13.82 -16.87
C LEU A 298 -7.24 -14.24 -17.49
N GLN A 299 -6.18 -13.52 -17.13
CA GLN A 299 -4.84 -13.73 -17.67
C GLN A 299 -3.89 -14.29 -16.63
N MET A 300 -4.19 -14.12 -15.34
CA MET A 300 -3.25 -14.46 -14.29
C MET A 300 -3.90 -14.86 -12.97
N ILE A 301 -3.46 -15.98 -12.43
CA ILE A 301 -3.71 -16.40 -11.04
C ILE A 301 -2.37 -16.49 -10.31
N GLU A 302 -2.22 -15.71 -9.24
CA GLU A 302 -1.06 -15.77 -8.37
C GLU A 302 -1.47 -16.34 -7.03
N VAL A 303 -0.77 -17.37 -6.57
CA VAL A 303 -0.95 -17.99 -5.28
C VAL A 303 0.37 -17.96 -4.53
N TYR A 304 0.39 -17.27 -3.40
CA TYR A 304 1.56 -17.16 -2.54
C TYR A 304 1.20 -17.61 -1.13
N ASP A 305 1.94 -18.58 -0.59
CA ASP A 305 1.81 -18.99 0.81
C ASP A 305 0.39 -19.45 1.21
N CYS A 306 -0.38 -20.02 0.27
CA CYS A 306 -1.73 -20.55 0.53
C CYS A 306 -1.71 -22.05 0.84
N GLY A 307 -2.83 -22.57 1.36
CA GLY A 307 -3.01 -23.99 1.64
C GLY A 307 -2.95 -24.86 0.38
N ARG A 308 -2.57 -26.14 0.56
CA ARG A 308 -2.46 -27.13 -0.54
C ARG A 308 -3.71 -27.22 -1.42
N ALA A 309 -4.89 -27.00 -0.84
CA ALA A 309 -6.15 -27.06 -1.57
C ALA A 309 -6.27 -25.93 -2.62
N ILE A 310 -5.85 -24.71 -2.28
CA ILE A 310 -5.79 -23.57 -3.22
C ILE A 310 -4.79 -23.84 -4.33
N ASN A 311 -3.60 -24.35 -4.00
CA ASN A 311 -2.59 -24.69 -5.00
C ASN A 311 -3.12 -25.73 -6.00
N LYS A 312 -3.82 -26.77 -5.51
CA LYS A 312 -4.46 -27.78 -6.37
C LYS A 312 -5.57 -27.16 -7.23
N SER A 313 -6.40 -26.31 -6.65
CA SER A 313 -7.50 -25.65 -7.35
C SER A 313 -7.00 -24.74 -8.47
N ALA A 314 -5.92 -23.99 -8.24
CA ALA A 314 -5.32 -23.11 -9.23
C ALA A 314 -4.73 -23.90 -10.42
N LYS A 315 -4.03 -25.01 -10.13
CA LYS A 315 -3.51 -25.91 -11.18
C LYS A 315 -4.64 -26.54 -12.00
N LYS A 316 -5.69 -27.01 -11.34
CA LYS A 316 -6.84 -27.59 -12.03
C LYS A 316 -7.48 -26.60 -13.00
N ILE A 317 -7.66 -25.34 -12.58
CA ILE A 317 -8.16 -24.29 -13.49
C ILE A 317 -7.23 -24.09 -14.69
N GLN A 318 -5.90 -24.14 -14.47
CA GLN A 318 -4.93 -24.03 -15.55
C GLN A 318 -5.06 -25.20 -16.55
N GLU A 319 -5.07 -26.43 -16.05
CA GLU A 319 -5.19 -27.66 -16.84
C GLU A 319 -6.49 -27.65 -17.67
N GLU A 320 -7.62 -27.26 -17.06
CA GLU A 320 -8.91 -27.13 -17.77
C GLU A 320 -8.87 -26.08 -18.88
N GLN A 321 -8.14 -24.97 -18.69
CA GLN A 321 -7.97 -23.95 -19.74
C GLN A 321 -7.06 -24.42 -20.87
N GLU A 322 -5.97 -25.12 -20.55
CA GLU A 322 -5.06 -25.72 -21.53
C GLU A 322 -5.77 -26.79 -22.37
N ASP A 323 -6.58 -27.64 -21.75
CA ASP A 323 -7.42 -28.65 -22.43
C ASP A 323 -8.44 -28.01 -23.39
N MET A 324 -8.90 -26.79 -23.10
CA MET A 324 -9.76 -25.99 -23.96
C MET A 324 -8.99 -25.16 -25.01
N GLY A 325 -7.65 -25.30 -25.06
CA GLY A 325 -6.77 -24.61 -26.02
C GLY A 325 -6.40 -23.18 -25.63
N ASN A 326 -6.60 -22.79 -24.36
CA ASN A 326 -6.17 -21.48 -23.83
C ASN A 326 -4.84 -21.59 -23.08
N GLU A 327 -3.74 -21.31 -23.79
CA GLU A 327 -2.38 -21.28 -23.23
C GLU A 327 -1.99 -19.92 -22.61
N ASP A 328 -2.86 -18.90 -22.71
CA ASP A 328 -2.56 -17.54 -22.27
C ASP A 328 -2.72 -17.34 -20.75
N LEU A 329 -3.51 -18.19 -20.07
CA LEU A 329 -3.71 -18.11 -18.62
C LEU A 329 -2.43 -18.53 -17.88
N LYS A 330 -1.84 -17.60 -17.13
CA LYS A 330 -0.65 -17.88 -16.31
C LYS A 330 -1.01 -18.14 -14.86
N VAL A 331 -0.65 -19.32 -14.35
CA VAL A 331 -0.75 -19.63 -12.92
C VAL A 331 0.64 -19.65 -12.29
N ILE A 332 0.84 -18.83 -11.27
CA ILE A 332 2.09 -18.75 -10.50
C ILE A 332 1.82 -19.18 -9.08
N ILE A 333 2.47 -20.26 -8.64
CA ILE A 333 2.39 -20.76 -7.27
C ILE A 333 3.77 -20.64 -6.63
N SER A 334 3.84 -19.87 -5.55
CA SER A 334 5.08 -19.58 -4.83
C SER A 334 4.94 -19.96 -3.36
N ARG A 335 5.97 -20.64 -2.83
CA ARG A 335 6.09 -20.94 -1.39
C ARG A 335 6.82 -19.80 -0.68
N PRO A 336 6.60 -19.61 0.63
CA PRO A 336 7.39 -18.66 1.39
C PRO A 336 8.86 -19.06 1.41
N TYR A 337 9.75 -18.06 1.39
CA TYR A 337 11.21 -18.26 1.34
C TYR A 337 11.78 -19.18 2.42
N TRP A 338 11.10 -19.34 3.56
CA TRP A 338 11.57 -20.19 4.66
C TRP A 338 11.35 -21.69 4.43
N GLU A 339 10.43 -22.12 3.55
CA GLU A 339 10.26 -23.53 3.16
C GLU A 339 11.29 -23.99 2.12
N ASN A 340 11.87 -23.06 1.36
CA ASN A 340 12.95 -23.39 0.41
C ASN A 340 14.27 -23.77 1.12
N LEU A 341 14.34 -23.54 2.44
CA LEU A 341 15.46 -23.93 3.30
C LEU A 341 15.27 -25.30 3.97
N SER A 342 14.08 -25.91 3.87
CA SER A 342 13.72 -27.14 4.59
C SER A 342 13.61 -28.38 3.71
N VAL A 343 14.20 -28.40 2.51
CA VAL A 343 14.32 -29.62 1.70
C VAL A 343 15.78 -29.93 1.42
N SER A 344 16.41 -30.55 2.41
CA SER A 344 17.50 -31.50 2.21
C SER A 344 17.16 -32.71 3.08
N GLU A 345 16.24 -33.55 2.60
CA GLU A 345 16.12 -34.91 3.11
C GLU A 345 17.22 -35.76 2.47
N PRO A 346 17.87 -36.66 3.24
CA PRO A 346 19.00 -37.44 2.75
C PRO A 346 18.52 -38.55 1.82
N GLU A 347 19.32 -38.84 0.79
CA GLU A 347 19.15 -40.00 -0.07
C GLU A 347 19.27 -41.28 0.78
N GLU A 348 18.21 -42.08 0.83
CA GLU A 348 18.28 -43.46 1.31
C GLU A 348 19.05 -44.28 0.25
N GLU A 349 20.33 -44.54 0.49
CA GLU A 349 21.08 -45.57 -0.22
C GLU A 349 20.68 -46.95 0.32
N ASN A 350 20.26 -47.80 -0.61
CA ASN A 350 20.02 -49.23 -0.44
C ASN A 350 21.32 -49.95 -0.04
N GLU A 351 21.33 -50.66 1.08
CA GLU A 351 22.30 -51.73 1.36
C GLU A 351 21.55 -53.04 1.69
N GLU A 352 21.14 -53.77 0.65
CA GLU A 352 21.04 -55.22 0.67
C GLU A 352 22.13 -55.78 -0.26
N GLU A 353 23.30 -56.13 0.27
CA GLU A 353 24.14 -57.25 -0.20
C GLU A 353 25.44 -57.35 0.62
N SER A 354 25.49 -58.26 1.60
CA SER A 354 26.64 -59.16 1.81
C SER A 354 26.38 -60.08 3.00
N VAL A 355 25.69 -61.19 2.73
CA VAL A 355 25.87 -62.42 3.51
C VAL A 355 26.71 -63.33 2.62
N ARG A 356 27.92 -63.67 3.08
CA ARG A 356 28.60 -65.00 3.02
C ARG A 356 30.11 -64.84 2.84
N GLU A 357 30.81 -65.75 3.53
CA GLU A 357 32.27 -65.95 3.62
C GLU A 357 32.92 -65.05 4.68
N SER A 358 33.42 -65.54 5.82
CA SER A 358 34.01 -66.85 6.11
C SER A 358 34.03 -67.13 7.63
N GLU A 359 33.47 -68.28 8.02
CA GLU A 359 33.94 -69.05 9.18
C GLU A 359 35.32 -69.65 8.88
N GLU A 360 35.98 -70.14 9.95
CA GLU A 360 37.29 -70.82 10.06
C GLU A 360 38.46 -69.93 10.55
N GLU A 361 38.72 -69.95 11.87
CA GLU A 361 39.86 -70.66 12.52
C GLU A 361 41.19 -69.88 12.35
N THR A 362 41.90 -69.36 13.37
CA THR A 362 42.52 -70.05 14.52
C THR A 362 43.39 -69.06 15.34
N GLU A 363 43.56 -69.35 16.64
CA GLU A 363 44.70 -68.99 17.52
C GLU A 363 45.00 -67.51 17.89
N HIS A 364 44.51 -67.05 19.07
CA HIS A 364 45.27 -67.06 20.34
C HIS A 364 44.46 -66.55 21.53
#